data_AF-A0A6G8AGV7-F1
#
_entry.id   AF-A0A6G8AGV7-F1
#
_cell.length_a   1.000
_cell.length_b   1.000
_cell.length_c   1.000
_cell.angle_alpha   90.00
_cell.angle_beta   90.00
_cell.angle_gamma   90.00
#
_symmetry.space_group_name_H-M   'P 1'
#
loop_
_entity.id
_entity.type
_entity.pdbx_description
1 polymer ?
#
loop_
_entity_poly.entity_id
_entity_poly.type
_entity_poly.pdbx_seq_one_letter_code
_entity_poly.pdbx_strand_id
1 'polypeptide(L)'
;MIIEPWADAQLSEELPRLAQGGESETVEFKRELPKQVRDLAKEIAAFAASRGGRLLLGVADDGSIPGVANAHDSAVRDDFERRIVGVCQIIDPPVRPQINWASANGSGVLVVTVEKGSESLYYVDGRAYIRHGPVSRPATPAEIRAALVPAAATERAKNHPELSALADVLANVRRWSDTDANMRSLKPWVDEWSADAETYASKLRDLSVTDWAIDSHVDERLEAIAEKLDEVAQFRHYIGGGDSFDDVCSAAGFAAAELMRELVDPVEISQETQREVLEAVAKLARKLAQMWERAGKEIFDGRVEKAQQETYGIGQQIAKWTYFRLSLLPESTLLDLRRIGLGLLQLVSMRVYMDGGTSLQHIVDDAQVLVNELKASVEEFPRFDR
;
A
#
# COMPACT_ATOMS: atom_id res chain seq x y z
N MET A 1 -12.63 -42.87 25.88
CA MET A 1 -13.58 -42.36 24.87
C MET A 1 -13.93 -43.53 23.98
N ILE A 2 -15.21 -43.87 23.86
CA ILE A 2 -15.64 -44.92 22.93
C ILE A 2 -15.84 -44.23 21.58
N ILE A 3 -15.04 -44.62 20.60
CA ILE A 3 -15.16 -44.16 19.21
C ILE A 3 -15.96 -45.23 18.48
N GLU A 4 -17.03 -44.80 17.82
CA GLU A 4 -17.86 -45.70 17.03
C GLU A 4 -17.10 -46.20 15.79
N PRO A 5 -17.24 -47.47 15.36
CA PRO A 5 -16.47 -48.03 14.25
C PRO A 5 -16.70 -47.34 12.90
N TRP A 6 -17.80 -46.62 12.78
CA TRP A 6 -18.22 -45.91 11.58
C TRP A 6 -17.81 -44.42 11.58
N ALA A 7 -17.23 -43.93 12.67
CA ALA A 7 -16.78 -42.55 12.82
C ALA A 7 -15.28 -42.43 12.54
N ASP A 8 -14.87 -41.27 12.05
CA ASP A 8 -13.47 -40.90 11.85
C ASP A 8 -12.76 -40.81 13.20
N ALA A 9 -11.73 -41.64 13.39
CA ALA A 9 -11.03 -41.75 14.67
C ALA A 9 -10.30 -40.47 15.05
N GLN A 10 -9.64 -39.81 14.09
CA GLN A 10 -8.85 -38.62 14.35
C GLN A 10 -9.76 -37.43 14.70
N LEU A 11 -10.82 -37.22 13.93
CA LEU A 11 -11.79 -36.16 14.23
C LEU A 11 -12.53 -36.41 15.54
N SER A 12 -12.82 -37.68 15.87
CA SER A 12 -13.43 -38.04 17.17
C SER A 12 -12.54 -37.67 18.35
N GLU A 13 -11.21 -37.81 18.22
CA GLU A 13 -10.25 -37.39 19.25
C GLU A 13 -10.11 -35.87 19.36
N GLU A 14 -10.21 -35.15 18.25
CA GLU A 14 -10.13 -33.68 18.22
C GLU A 14 -11.42 -33.00 18.69
N LEU A 15 -12.58 -33.64 18.49
CA LEU A 15 -13.91 -33.05 18.69
C LEU A 15 -14.12 -32.41 20.09
N PRO A 16 -13.75 -33.04 21.22
CA PRO A 16 -13.91 -32.43 22.53
C PRO A 16 -13.10 -31.13 22.70
N ARG A 17 -11.92 -31.04 22.07
CA ARG A 17 -11.08 -29.83 22.11
C ARG A 17 -11.70 -28.71 21.28
N LEU A 18 -12.23 -29.04 20.10
CA LEU A 18 -12.93 -28.08 19.25
C LEU A 18 -14.18 -27.54 19.94
N ALA A 19 -14.97 -28.42 20.56
CA ALA A 19 -16.17 -28.03 21.29
C ALA A 19 -15.86 -27.12 22.49
N GLN A 20 -14.81 -27.42 23.26
CA GLN A 20 -14.36 -26.57 24.38
C GLN A 20 -13.76 -25.23 23.94
N GLY A 21 -13.20 -25.16 22.73
CA GLY A 21 -12.64 -23.94 22.15
C GLY A 21 -13.68 -22.87 21.78
N GLY A 22 -14.95 -23.26 21.69
CA GLY A 22 -16.05 -22.38 21.32
C GLY A 22 -16.10 -22.03 19.83
N GLU A 23 -17.12 -21.26 19.45
CA GLU A 23 -17.24 -20.72 18.08
C GLU A 23 -16.16 -19.67 17.83
N SER A 24 -15.64 -19.69 16.60
CA SER A 24 -14.54 -18.81 16.19
C SER A 24 -14.60 -18.50 14.70
N GLU A 25 -13.61 -17.76 14.21
CA GLU A 25 -13.48 -17.48 12.77
C GLU A 25 -13.36 -18.75 11.91
N THR A 26 -12.93 -19.88 12.49
CA THR A 26 -12.74 -21.14 11.77
C THR A 26 -13.63 -22.28 12.29
N VAL A 27 -14.49 -22.03 13.27
CA VAL A 27 -15.36 -23.05 13.87
C VAL A 27 -16.77 -22.50 14.08
N GLU A 28 -17.78 -23.21 13.59
CA GLU A 28 -19.20 -22.87 13.74
C GLU A 28 -19.96 -24.05 14.34
N PHE A 29 -20.82 -23.81 15.34
CA PHE A 29 -21.65 -24.85 15.96
C PHE A 29 -23.08 -24.76 15.47
N LYS A 30 -23.69 -25.93 15.26
CA LYS A 30 -25.13 -26.05 15.02
C LYS A 30 -25.65 -27.26 15.76
N ARG A 31 -26.62 -27.04 16.67
CA ARG A 31 -27.24 -28.15 17.41
C ARG A 31 -27.98 -29.12 16.49
N GLU A 32 -28.68 -28.58 15.50
CA GLU A 32 -29.48 -29.32 14.52
C GLU A 32 -29.34 -28.72 13.13
N LEU A 33 -29.69 -29.48 12.09
CA LEU A 33 -29.60 -28.96 10.72
C LEU A 33 -30.67 -27.87 10.54
N PRO A 34 -30.29 -26.64 10.15
CA PRO A 34 -31.25 -25.57 9.96
C PRO A 34 -32.35 -25.95 8.96
N LYS A 35 -33.58 -25.52 9.24
CA LYS A 35 -34.73 -25.73 8.34
C LYS A 35 -34.58 -24.97 7.03
N GLN A 36 -33.96 -23.79 7.09
CA GLN A 36 -33.69 -22.96 5.92
C GLN A 36 -32.32 -23.30 5.35
N VAL A 37 -32.28 -23.75 4.09
CA VAL A 37 -31.03 -24.11 3.38
C VAL A 37 -30.03 -22.93 3.39
N ARG A 38 -30.55 -21.70 3.27
CA ARG A 38 -29.76 -20.47 3.28
C ARG A 38 -28.95 -20.25 4.56
N ASP A 39 -29.48 -20.66 5.71
CA ASP A 39 -28.78 -20.47 6.99
C ASP A 39 -27.51 -21.28 7.08
N LEU A 40 -27.46 -22.41 6.39
CA LEU A 40 -26.28 -23.24 6.30
C LEU A 40 -25.37 -22.79 5.15
N ALA A 41 -25.96 -22.45 4.01
CA ALA A 41 -25.22 -21.98 2.83
C ALA A 41 -24.39 -20.73 3.13
N LYS A 42 -24.93 -19.77 3.91
CA LYS A 42 -24.19 -18.54 4.26
C LYS A 42 -22.93 -18.81 5.08
N GLU A 43 -22.96 -19.79 5.99
CA GLU A 43 -21.81 -20.17 6.81
C GLU A 43 -20.72 -20.81 5.95
N ILE A 44 -21.12 -21.74 5.08
CA ILE A 44 -20.21 -22.43 4.15
C ILE A 44 -19.59 -21.43 3.16
N ALA A 45 -20.39 -20.52 2.61
CA ALA A 45 -19.92 -19.46 1.71
C ALA A 45 -18.92 -18.52 2.42
N ALA A 46 -19.24 -18.10 3.65
CA ALA A 46 -18.34 -17.25 4.44
C ALA A 46 -17.02 -17.95 4.78
N PHE A 47 -17.04 -19.24 5.11
CA PHE A 47 -15.80 -20.02 5.31
C PHE A 47 -14.95 -20.08 4.06
N ALA A 48 -15.57 -20.40 2.91
CA ALA A 48 -14.85 -20.49 1.63
C ALA A 48 -14.24 -19.14 1.21
N ALA A 49 -14.94 -18.02 1.45
CA ALA A 49 -14.43 -16.68 1.18
C ALA A 49 -13.31 -16.21 2.13
N SER A 50 -13.20 -16.82 3.31
CA SER A 50 -12.27 -16.41 4.37
C SER A 50 -11.08 -17.37 4.50
N ARG A 51 -10.83 -17.96 5.68
CA ARG A 51 -9.67 -18.84 5.95
C ARG A 51 -10.02 -20.33 5.86
N GLY A 52 -11.21 -20.67 5.37
CA GLY A 52 -11.81 -21.98 5.59
C GLY A 52 -12.31 -22.15 7.03
N GLY A 53 -12.78 -23.36 7.36
CA GLY A 53 -13.24 -23.68 8.70
C GLY A 53 -13.97 -25.02 8.80
N ARG A 54 -14.47 -25.30 9.99
CA ARG A 54 -15.24 -26.51 10.32
C ARG A 54 -16.60 -26.12 10.88
N LEU A 55 -17.65 -26.65 10.28
CA LEU A 55 -18.98 -26.62 10.85
C LEU A 55 -19.24 -27.94 11.60
N LEU A 56 -19.59 -27.84 12.88
CA LEU A 56 -19.90 -28.99 13.73
C LEU A 56 -21.40 -29.07 13.98
N LEU A 57 -22.03 -30.09 13.41
CA LEU A 57 -23.46 -30.32 13.52
C LEU A 57 -23.76 -31.42 14.54
N GLY A 58 -24.58 -31.09 15.54
CA GLY A 58 -24.79 -31.90 16.75
C GLY A 58 -24.03 -31.36 17.97
N VAL A 59 -23.52 -30.13 17.90
CA VAL A 59 -22.85 -29.40 19.00
C VAL A 59 -23.68 -28.15 19.30
N ALA A 60 -23.97 -27.89 20.57
CA ALA A 60 -24.68 -26.70 21.01
C ALA A 60 -23.71 -25.53 21.28
N ASP A 61 -24.24 -24.31 21.31
CA ASP A 61 -23.47 -23.07 21.46
C ASP A 61 -22.65 -23.01 22.77
N ASP A 62 -23.07 -23.78 23.80
CA ASP A 62 -22.34 -23.92 25.07
C ASP A 62 -21.19 -24.96 25.03
N GLY A 63 -20.93 -25.54 23.86
CA GLY A 63 -19.94 -26.59 23.65
C GLY A 63 -20.39 -27.99 24.08
N SER A 64 -21.64 -28.15 24.54
CA SER A 64 -22.19 -29.48 24.80
C SER A 64 -22.42 -30.25 23.50
N ILE A 65 -22.23 -31.57 23.53
CA ILE A 65 -22.33 -32.45 22.37
C ILE A 65 -23.52 -33.38 22.54
N PRO A 66 -24.77 -32.91 22.28
CA PRO A 66 -25.94 -33.78 22.28
C PRO A 66 -25.92 -34.79 21.13
N GLY A 67 -25.17 -34.49 20.06
CA GLY A 67 -25.10 -35.29 18.84
C GLY A 67 -26.35 -35.20 17.97
N VAL A 68 -26.24 -35.79 16.79
CA VAL A 68 -27.34 -35.97 15.84
C VAL A 68 -28.14 -37.21 16.24
N ALA A 69 -29.46 -37.05 16.31
CA ALA A 69 -30.37 -38.15 16.63
C ALA A 69 -30.24 -39.29 15.61
N ASN A 70 -30.15 -40.53 16.10
CA ASN A 70 -30.04 -41.74 15.27
C ASN A 70 -28.84 -41.79 14.33
N ALA A 71 -27.73 -41.10 14.64
CA ALA A 71 -26.51 -41.11 13.82
C ALA A 71 -25.88 -42.51 13.61
N HIS A 72 -26.25 -43.51 14.40
CA HIS A 72 -25.84 -44.91 14.21
C HIS A 72 -26.46 -45.55 12.96
N ASP A 73 -27.62 -45.06 12.50
CA ASP A 73 -28.28 -45.50 11.28
C ASP A 73 -27.57 -44.89 10.06
N SER A 74 -27.10 -45.74 9.13
CA SER A 74 -26.44 -45.29 7.91
C SER A 74 -27.36 -44.46 7.02
N ALA A 75 -28.66 -44.78 6.96
CA ALA A 75 -29.61 -44.05 6.12
C ALA A 75 -29.79 -42.60 6.59
N VAL A 76 -29.72 -42.37 7.90
CA VAL A 76 -29.74 -41.02 8.48
C VAL A 76 -28.47 -40.28 8.06
N ARG A 77 -27.30 -40.91 8.18
CA ARG A 77 -26.02 -40.29 7.82
C ARG A 77 -25.97 -39.89 6.34
N ASP A 78 -26.40 -40.79 5.46
CA ASP A 78 -26.47 -40.54 4.01
C ASP A 78 -27.46 -39.41 3.65
N ASP A 79 -28.53 -39.22 4.42
CA ASP A 79 -29.47 -38.10 4.23
C ASP A 79 -28.83 -36.76 4.57
N PHE A 80 -28.14 -36.67 5.71
CA PHE A 80 -27.43 -35.46 6.11
C PHE A 80 -26.35 -35.10 5.10
N GLU A 81 -25.54 -36.06 4.65
CA GLU A 81 -24.50 -35.83 3.64
C GLU A 81 -25.09 -35.29 2.33
N ARG A 82 -26.17 -35.90 1.81
CA ARG A 82 -26.86 -35.41 0.61
C ARG A 82 -27.40 -34.00 0.78
N ARG A 83 -27.92 -33.66 1.97
CA ARG A 83 -28.40 -32.30 2.27
C ARG A 83 -27.28 -31.28 2.29
N ILE A 84 -26.12 -31.60 2.89
CA ILE A 84 -24.94 -30.72 2.85
C ILE A 84 -24.48 -30.51 1.41
N VAL A 85 -24.35 -31.57 0.62
CA VAL A 85 -23.96 -31.47 -0.80
C VAL A 85 -24.93 -30.57 -1.57
N GLY A 86 -26.24 -30.74 -1.36
CA GLY A 86 -27.25 -29.88 -1.99
C GLY A 86 -27.15 -28.41 -1.57
N VAL A 87 -26.82 -28.13 -0.31
CA VAL A 87 -26.56 -26.76 0.17
C VAL A 87 -25.34 -26.17 -0.51
N CYS A 88 -24.26 -26.94 -0.69
CA CYS A 88 -23.05 -26.44 -1.32
C CYS A 88 -23.21 -26.12 -2.82
N GLN A 89 -24.16 -26.76 -3.50
CA GLN A 89 -24.45 -26.54 -4.92
C GLN A 89 -25.17 -25.21 -5.19
N ILE A 90 -25.88 -24.66 -4.21
CA ILE A 90 -26.59 -23.37 -4.37
C ILE A 90 -25.67 -22.16 -4.10
N ILE A 91 -24.45 -22.40 -3.64
CA ILE A 91 -23.43 -21.38 -3.44
C ILE A 91 -22.74 -21.12 -4.78
N ASP A 92 -22.47 -19.86 -5.08
CA ASP A 92 -21.78 -19.45 -6.30
C ASP A 92 -20.46 -18.71 -5.97
N PRO A 93 -19.29 -19.24 -6.35
CA PRO A 93 -19.10 -20.52 -7.02
C PRO A 93 -19.38 -21.72 -6.08
N PRO A 94 -19.69 -22.91 -6.62
CA PRO A 94 -19.98 -24.09 -5.80
C PRO A 94 -18.81 -24.51 -4.92
N VAL A 95 -19.10 -24.77 -3.64
CA VAL A 95 -18.10 -25.22 -2.65
C VAL A 95 -18.05 -26.74 -2.61
N ARG A 96 -16.84 -27.32 -2.45
CA ARG A 96 -16.65 -28.77 -2.26
C ARG A 96 -16.10 -29.06 -0.87
N PRO A 97 -16.94 -29.31 0.14
CA PRO A 97 -16.46 -29.61 1.48
C PRO A 97 -15.99 -31.06 1.61
N GLN A 98 -15.14 -31.32 2.61
CA GLN A 98 -14.93 -32.65 3.15
C GLN A 98 -15.99 -32.89 4.23
N ILE A 99 -16.72 -33.99 4.12
CA ILE A 99 -17.82 -34.32 5.03
C ILE A 99 -17.45 -35.62 5.75
N ASN A 100 -17.36 -35.55 7.08
CA ASN A 100 -16.96 -36.68 7.91
C ASN A 100 -17.87 -36.77 9.13
N TRP A 101 -18.01 -37.98 9.66
CA TRP A 101 -18.69 -38.22 10.92
C TRP A 101 -17.69 -38.45 12.05
N ALA A 102 -17.84 -37.74 13.16
CA ALA A 102 -17.09 -37.95 14.40
C ALA A 102 -18.02 -38.48 15.48
N SER A 103 -17.47 -39.14 16.51
CA SER A 103 -18.23 -39.63 17.66
C SER A 103 -17.60 -39.20 18.97
N ALA A 104 -18.42 -38.75 19.92
CA ALA A 104 -18.01 -38.46 21.28
C ALA A 104 -19.03 -39.07 22.24
N ASN A 105 -18.58 -39.97 23.12
CA ASN A 105 -19.41 -40.61 24.15
C ASN A 105 -20.71 -41.25 23.58
N GLY A 106 -20.61 -41.92 22.43
CA GLY A 106 -21.74 -42.56 21.75
C GLY A 106 -22.67 -41.60 20.97
N SER A 107 -22.36 -40.30 20.95
CA SER A 107 -23.08 -39.28 20.20
C SER A 107 -22.36 -38.97 18.88
N GLY A 108 -23.07 -39.03 17.75
CA GLY A 108 -22.51 -38.74 16.43
C GLY A 108 -22.59 -37.25 16.07
N VAL A 109 -21.53 -36.68 15.53
CA VAL A 109 -21.43 -35.30 15.06
C VAL A 109 -21.00 -35.29 13.60
N LEU A 110 -21.70 -34.53 12.77
CA LEU A 110 -21.29 -34.32 11.38
C LEU A 110 -20.33 -33.13 11.34
N VAL A 111 -19.15 -33.37 10.79
CA VAL A 111 -18.09 -32.37 10.62
C VAL A 111 -17.99 -32.04 9.14
N VAL A 112 -18.32 -30.80 8.79
CA VAL A 112 -18.18 -30.28 7.43
C VAL A 112 -16.96 -29.35 7.40
N THR A 113 -15.88 -29.82 6.80
CA THR A 113 -14.64 -29.05 6.64
C THR A 113 -14.64 -28.35 5.29
N VAL A 114 -14.57 -27.03 5.33
CA VAL A 114 -14.55 -26.14 4.18
C VAL A 114 -13.15 -25.56 4.07
N GLU A 115 -12.45 -25.82 2.97
CA GLU A 115 -11.17 -25.18 2.69
C GLU A 115 -11.39 -23.75 2.19
N LYS A 116 -10.34 -22.93 2.28
CA LYS A 116 -10.35 -21.63 1.62
C LYS A 116 -10.55 -21.82 0.12
N GLY A 117 -11.55 -21.14 -0.42
CA GLY A 117 -11.89 -21.15 -1.83
C GLY A 117 -10.87 -20.43 -2.72
N SER A 118 -10.91 -20.72 -4.03
CA SER A 118 -10.06 -20.03 -5.02
C SER A 118 -10.49 -18.58 -5.27
N GLU A 119 -11.79 -18.31 -5.16
CA GLU A 119 -12.37 -16.96 -5.28
C GLU A 119 -12.37 -16.20 -3.95
N SER A 120 -12.34 -14.86 -4.05
CA SER A 120 -12.39 -13.99 -2.87
C SER A 120 -13.82 -13.75 -2.34
N LEU A 121 -14.84 -14.11 -3.12
CA LEU A 121 -16.25 -13.93 -2.76
C LEU A 121 -17.06 -15.18 -3.12
N TYR A 122 -18.01 -15.53 -2.23
CA TYR A 122 -18.97 -16.59 -2.43
C TYR A 122 -20.38 -16.05 -2.14
N TYR A 123 -21.31 -16.35 -3.04
CA TYR A 123 -22.64 -15.79 -3.09
C TYR A 123 -23.70 -16.84 -2.74
N VAL A 124 -24.71 -16.42 -1.99
CA VAL A 124 -25.92 -17.18 -1.72
C VAL A 124 -27.11 -16.26 -2.00
N ASP A 125 -28.01 -16.67 -2.90
CA ASP A 125 -29.14 -15.86 -3.37
C ASP A 125 -28.71 -14.44 -3.83
N GLY A 126 -27.60 -14.36 -4.57
CA GLY A 126 -27.06 -13.09 -5.12
C GLY A 126 -26.42 -12.16 -4.09
N ARG A 127 -26.17 -12.61 -2.86
CA ARG A 127 -25.47 -11.83 -1.82
C ARG A 127 -24.17 -12.52 -1.43
N ALA A 128 -23.06 -11.77 -1.47
CA ALA A 128 -21.78 -12.24 -0.97
C ALA A 128 -21.78 -12.29 0.56
N TYR A 129 -21.23 -13.36 1.13
CA TYR A 129 -21.08 -13.52 2.58
C TYR A 129 -19.61 -13.58 2.97
N ILE A 130 -19.27 -12.92 4.07
CA ILE A 130 -17.94 -12.93 4.66
C ILE A 130 -18.03 -13.23 6.16
N ARG A 131 -16.94 -13.77 6.70
CA ARG A 131 -16.82 -14.08 8.11
C ARG A 131 -16.12 -12.93 8.84
N HIS A 132 -16.68 -12.52 9.98
CA HIS A 132 -16.08 -11.51 10.85
C HIS A 132 -16.16 -11.98 12.30
N GLY A 133 -15.06 -12.52 12.80
CA GLY A 133 -15.07 -13.32 14.03
C GLY A 133 -15.95 -14.56 13.84
N PRO A 134 -16.82 -14.92 14.81
CA PRO A 134 -17.71 -16.07 14.67
C PRO A 134 -18.96 -15.80 13.80
N VAL A 135 -19.15 -14.57 13.29
CA VAL A 135 -20.39 -14.19 12.61
C VAL A 135 -20.23 -14.18 11.10
N SER A 136 -21.13 -14.87 10.40
CA SER A 136 -21.29 -14.77 8.94
C SER A 136 -22.32 -13.70 8.57
N ARG A 137 -21.88 -12.67 7.84
CA ARG A 137 -22.72 -11.53 7.43
C ARG A 137 -22.57 -11.21 5.94
N PRO A 138 -23.55 -10.50 5.34
CA PRO A 138 -23.38 -9.97 4.00
C PRO A 138 -22.15 -9.04 3.93
N ALA A 139 -21.42 -9.15 2.82
CA ALA A 139 -20.34 -8.24 2.50
C ALA A 139 -20.89 -6.85 2.17
N THR A 140 -20.20 -5.81 2.65
CA THR A 140 -20.51 -4.42 2.31
C THR A 140 -20.05 -4.10 0.89
N PRO A 141 -20.58 -3.05 0.23
CA PRO A 141 -20.09 -2.62 -1.07
C PRO A 141 -18.58 -2.31 -1.11
N ALA A 142 -18.01 -1.83 0.01
CA ALA A 142 -16.58 -1.57 0.11
C ALA A 142 -15.76 -2.88 0.11
N GLU A 143 -16.19 -3.89 0.87
CA GLU A 143 -15.55 -5.21 0.91
C GLU A 143 -15.67 -5.94 -0.43
N ILE A 144 -16.82 -5.83 -1.09
CA ILE A 144 -17.02 -6.38 -2.44
C ILE A 144 -16.07 -5.72 -3.43
N ARG A 145 -15.95 -4.38 -3.42
CA ARG A 145 -15.01 -3.66 -4.29
C ARG A 145 -13.56 -4.07 -4.03
N ALA A 146 -13.17 -4.19 -2.76
CA ALA A 146 -11.82 -4.61 -2.40
C ALA A 146 -11.51 -6.04 -2.88
N ALA A 147 -12.48 -6.95 -2.79
CA ALA A 147 -12.32 -8.34 -3.23
C ALA A 147 -12.40 -8.52 -4.76
N LEU A 148 -13.00 -7.57 -5.48
CA LEU A 148 -13.01 -7.54 -6.95
C LEU A 148 -11.69 -7.04 -7.55
N VAL A 149 -10.80 -6.46 -6.74
CA VAL A 149 -9.42 -6.21 -7.15
C VAL A 149 -8.71 -7.57 -7.07
N PRO A 150 -8.29 -8.16 -8.20
CA PRO A 150 -7.73 -9.51 -8.17
C PRO A 150 -6.50 -9.55 -7.28
N ALA A 151 -6.34 -10.62 -6.48
CA ALA A 151 -5.12 -10.85 -5.70
C ALA A 151 -3.86 -10.85 -6.59
N ALA A 152 -4.00 -11.20 -7.87
CA ALA A 152 -2.95 -11.06 -8.88
C ALA A 152 -2.58 -9.59 -9.19
N ALA A 153 -3.52 -8.64 -9.10
CA ALA A 153 -3.20 -7.20 -9.14
C ALA A 153 -2.52 -6.74 -7.85
N THR A 154 -2.89 -7.29 -6.69
CA THR A 154 -2.27 -6.97 -5.40
C THR A 154 -0.86 -7.59 -5.23
N GLU A 155 -0.59 -8.75 -5.85
CA GLU A 155 0.75 -9.34 -5.93
C GLU A 155 1.60 -8.77 -7.08
N ARG A 156 1.01 -8.42 -8.25
CA ARG A 156 1.74 -7.73 -9.33
C ARG A 156 2.08 -6.28 -9.00
N ALA A 157 1.29 -5.62 -8.14
CA ALA A 157 1.62 -4.30 -7.62
C ALA A 157 2.82 -4.31 -6.66
N LYS A 158 3.25 -5.48 -6.17
CA LYS A 158 4.29 -5.56 -5.14
C LYS A 158 5.72 -5.35 -5.61
N ASN A 159 6.01 -5.16 -6.89
CA ASN A 159 7.28 -4.60 -7.42
C ASN A 159 7.21 -4.55 -8.96
N HIS A 160 6.42 -3.66 -9.53
CA HIS A 160 6.46 -3.43 -10.97
C HIS A 160 7.66 -2.49 -11.25
N PRO A 161 8.78 -2.96 -11.84
CA PRO A 161 9.96 -2.12 -12.04
C PRO A 161 9.64 -0.87 -12.87
N GLU A 162 8.67 -0.98 -13.78
CA GLU A 162 8.14 0.10 -14.61
C GLU A 162 7.35 1.13 -13.78
N LEU A 163 6.50 0.73 -12.82
CA LEU A 163 5.87 1.68 -11.90
C LEU A 163 6.89 2.38 -11.00
N SER A 164 7.93 1.66 -10.55
CA SER A 164 9.01 2.26 -9.74
C SER A 164 9.80 3.27 -10.57
N ALA A 165 10.14 2.92 -11.82
CA ALA A 165 10.82 3.82 -12.76
C ALA A 165 9.95 5.04 -13.11
N LEU A 166 8.65 4.83 -13.33
CA LEU A 166 7.69 5.91 -13.57
C LEU A 166 7.58 6.82 -12.34
N ALA A 167 7.41 6.25 -11.14
CA ALA A 167 7.33 6.97 -9.89
C ALA A 167 8.58 7.83 -9.62
N ASP A 168 9.78 7.31 -9.95
CA ASP A 168 11.04 8.05 -9.91
C ASP A 168 11.01 9.29 -10.82
N VAL A 169 10.59 9.12 -12.07
CA VAL A 169 10.50 10.22 -13.04
C VAL A 169 9.47 11.26 -12.60
N LEU A 170 8.23 10.85 -12.31
CA LEU A 170 7.14 11.77 -12.00
C LEU A 170 7.41 12.57 -10.72
N ALA A 171 8.00 11.96 -9.69
CA ALA A 171 8.38 12.67 -8.47
C ALA A 171 9.43 13.75 -8.72
N ASN A 172 10.40 13.50 -9.61
CA ASN A 172 11.42 14.49 -9.96
C ASN A 172 10.86 15.61 -10.85
N VAL A 173 10.01 15.29 -11.82
CA VAL A 173 9.39 16.30 -12.70
C VAL A 173 8.44 17.21 -11.90
N ARG A 174 7.61 16.63 -11.03
CA ARG A 174 6.72 17.40 -10.14
C ARG A 174 7.49 18.32 -9.19
N ARG A 175 8.70 17.92 -8.79
CA ARG A 175 9.55 18.77 -7.96
C ARG A 175 9.90 20.09 -8.62
N TRP A 176 10.03 20.14 -9.94
CA TRP A 176 10.36 21.39 -10.64
C TRP A 176 9.25 22.42 -10.49
N SER A 177 7.97 22.04 -10.67
CA SER A 177 6.85 22.99 -10.53
C SER A 177 6.71 23.55 -9.12
N ASP A 178 7.13 22.78 -8.10
CA ASP A 178 7.01 23.20 -6.70
C ASP A 178 8.20 24.06 -6.23
N THR A 179 9.25 24.25 -7.05
CA THR A 179 10.38 25.16 -6.75
C THR A 179 10.10 26.62 -7.15
N ASP A 180 10.78 27.55 -6.48
CA ASP A 180 10.65 29.00 -6.72
C ASP A 180 10.89 29.36 -8.19
N ALA A 181 9.97 30.12 -8.79
CA ALA A 181 10.00 30.52 -10.19
C ALA A 181 11.30 31.24 -10.60
N ASN A 182 11.84 32.08 -9.70
CA ASN A 182 13.08 32.80 -9.97
C ASN A 182 14.28 31.86 -10.00
N MET A 183 14.29 30.84 -9.15
CA MET A 183 15.35 29.82 -9.11
C MET A 183 15.39 29.03 -10.43
N ARG A 184 14.22 28.64 -10.96
CA ARG A 184 14.10 27.84 -12.19
C ARG A 184 14.78 28.48 -13.38
N SER A 185 14.74 29.81 -13.46
CA SER A 185 15.26 30.60 -14.58
C SER A 185 16.74 30.98 -14.46
N LEU A 186 17.45 30.47 -13.44
CA LEU A 186 18.85 30.78 -13.17
C LEU A 186 19.76 29.57 -13.42
N LYS A 187 21.01 29.81 -13.83
CA LYS A 187 22.05 28.77 -13.81
C LYS A 187 22.44 28.43 -12.36
N PRO A 188 22.75 27.16 -12.04
CA PRO A 188 22.87 26.02 -12.97
C PRO A 188 21.54 25.29 -13.28
N TRP A 189 20.43 25.68 -12.65
CA TRP A 189 19.14 24.97 -12.70
C TRP A 189 18.59 24.76 -14.09
N VAL A 190 18.63 25.79 -14.94
CA VAL A 190 18.22 25.67 -16.34
C VAL A 190 18.99 24.55 -17.03
N ASP A 191 20.32 24.51 -16.86
CA ASP A 191 21.17 23.53 -17.52
C ASP A 191 20.93 22.11 -16.95
N GLU A 192 20.84 21.99 -15.62
CA GLU A 192 20.61 20.72 -14.94
C GLU A 192 19.24 20.13 -15.28
N TRP A 193 18.18 20.93 -15.25
CA TRP A 193 16.83 20.43 -15.52
C TRP A 193 16.61 20.15 -16.98
N SER A 194 17.28 20.87 -17.89
CA SER A 194 17.27 20.51 -19.31
C SER A 194 17.89 19.12 -19.52
N ALA A 195 19.01 18.83 -18.83
CA ALA A 195 19.66 17.52 -18.90
C ALA A 195 18.84 16.40 -18.23
N ASP A 196 18.24 16.69 -17.07
CA ASP A 196 17.32 15.77 -16.40
C ASP A 196 16.08 15.49 -17.28
N ALA A 197 15.53 16.51 -17.93
CA ALA A 197 14.38 16.38 -18.82
C ALA A 197 14.67 15.49 -20.02
N GLU A 198 15.84 15.62 -20.66
CA GLU A 198 16.27 14.72 -21.73
C GLU A 198 16.34 13.26 -21.24
N THR A 199 16.94 13.06 -20.05
CA THR A 199 17.05 11.72 -19.43
C THR A 199 15.67 11.14 -19.11
N TYR A 200 14.77 11.94 -18.53
CA TYR A 200 13.44 11.52 -18.13
C TYR A 200 12.52 11.29 -19.34
N ALA A 201 12.61 12.11 -20.38
CA ALA A 201 11.90 11.90 -21.64
C ALA A 201 12.28 10.55 -22.26
N SER A 202 13.59 10.26 -22.33
CA SER A 202 14.07 8.95 -22.81
C SER A 202 13.51 7.79 -21.99
N LYS A 203 13.54 7.89 -20.65
CA LYS A 203 12.97 6.85 -19.77
C LYS A 203 11.47 6.64 -19.99
N LEU A 204 10.70 7.72 -20.17
CA LEU A 204 9.26 7.60 -20.40
C LEU A 204 8.93 6.94 -21.74
N ARG A 205 9.74 7.18 -22.78
CA ARG A 205 9.64 6.47 -24.08
C ARG A 205 10.01 5.00 -23.96
N ASP A 206 11.07 4.68 -23.22
CA ASP A 206 11.42 3.29 -22.96
C ASP A 206 10.29 2.57 -22.20
N LEU A 207 9.60 3.28 -21.30
CA LEU A 207 8.43 2.76 -20.59
C LEU A 207 7.18 2.65 -21.49
N SER A 208 6.95 3.60 -22.40
CA SER A 208 5.76 3.64 -23.27
C SER A 208 5.65 2.40 -24.18
N VAL A 209 6.78 1.83 -24.56
CA VAL A 209 6.85 0.64 -25.43
C VAL A 209 6.78 -0.69 -24.69
N THR A 210 6.64 -0.68 -23.35
CA THR A 210 6.53 -1.91 -22.55
C THR A 210 5.14 -2.54 -22.68
N ASP A 211 5.07 -3.88 -22.58
CA ASP A 211 3.79 -4.61 -22.55
C ASP A 211 2.86 -4.07 -21.45
N TRP A 212 3.43 -3.70 -20.29
CA TRP A 212 2.67 -3.08 -19.20
C TRP A 212 1.98 -1.78 -19.61
N ALA A 213 2.70 -0.89 -20.31
CA ALA A 213 2.15 0.39 -20.70
C ALA A 213 1.02 0.24 -21.72
N ILE A 214 1.19 -0.68 -22.69
CA ILE A 214 0.19 -1.00 -23.71
C ILE A 214 -1.05 -1.67 -23.08
N ASP A 215 -0.85 -2.69 -22.25
CA ASP A 215 -1.95 -3.41 -21.59
C ASP A 215 -2.74 -2.50 -20.63
N SER A 216 -2.04 -1.57 -19.97
CA SER A 216 -2.64 -0.60 -19.06
C SER A 216 -3.21 0.64 -19.79
N HIS A 217 -3.02 0.75 -21.10
CA HIS A 217 -3.46 1.88 -21.93
C HIS A 217 -2.91 3.23 -21.43
N VAL A 218 -1.63 3.25 -21.03
CA VAL A 218 -0.93 4.45 -20.53
C VAL A 218 0.21 4.89 -21.46
N ASP A 219 0.51 4.11 -22.49
CA ASP A 219 1.57 4.34 -23.48
C ASP A 219 1.48 5.73 -24.14
N GLU A 220 0.33 6.12 -24.69
CA GLU A 220 0.13 7.44 -25.30
C GLU A 220 0.36 8.59 -24.32
N ARG A 221 0.02 8.39 -23.04
CA ARG A 221 0.19 9.41 -21.99
C ARG A 221 1.64 9.56 -21.58
N LEU A 222 2.40 8.47 -21.56
CA LEU A 222 3.85 8.49 -21.30
C LEU A 222 4.59 9.23 -22.41
N GLU A 223 4.24 9.00 -23.68
CA GLU A 223 4.76 9.77 -24.81
C GLU A 223 4.40 11.26 -24.70
N ALA A 224 3.15 11.60 -24.37
CA ALA A 224 2.74 12.99 -24.22
C ALA A 224 3.51 13.74 -23.11
N ILE A 225 3.88 13.07 -22.01
CA ILE A 225 4.75 13.67 -20.99
C ILE A 225 6.18 13.77 -21.51
N ALA A 226 6.69 12.77 -22.23
CA ALA A 226 8.02 12.82 -22.83
C ALA A 226 8.18 13.99 -23.81
N GLU A 227 7.15 14.29 -24.62
CA GLU A 227 7.12 15.46 -25.51
C GLU A 227 7.22 16.77 -24.72
N LYS A 228 6.49 16.91 -23.60
CA LYS A 228 6.60 18.08 -22.72
C LYS A 228 7.99 18.22 -22.11
N LEU A 229 8.64 17.10 -21.79
CA LEU A 229 10.01 17.11 -21.27
C LEU A 229 11.02 17.49 -22.35
N ASP A 230 10.80 17.12 -23.62
CA ASP A 230 11.63 17.61 -24.72
C ASP A 230 11.52 19.13 -24.88
N GLU A 231 10.33 19.72 -24.67
CA GLU A 231 10.17 21.18 -24.67
C GLU A 231 11.05 21.84 -23.58
N VAL A 232 11.14 21.22 -22.39
CA VAL A 232 12.05 21.68 -21.32
C VAL A 232 13.51 21.52 -21.75
N ALA A 233 13.89 20.35 -22.25
CA ALA A 233 15.26 20.02 -22.62
C ALA A 233 15.80 20.90 -23.76
N GLN A 234 14.94 21.24 -24.72
CA GLN A 234 15.29 22.04 -25.89
C GLN A 234 14.97 23.53 -25.72
N PHE A 235 14.57 23.95 -24.51
CA PHE A 235 14.15 25.32 -24.26
C PHE A 235 15.26 26.30 -24.63
N ARG A 236 14.94 27.25 -25.51
CA ARG A 236 15.84 28.33 -25.90
C ARG A 236 15.35 29.63 -25.28
N HIS A 237 16.19 30.30 -24.51
CA HIS A 237 15.88 31.65 -24.06
C HIS A 237 15.87 32.63 -25.24
N TYR A 238 14.72 33.22 -25.54
CA TYR A 238 14.58 34.33 -26.47
C TYR A 238 14.13 35.59 -25.73
N ILE A 239 14.55 36.75 -26.22
CA ILE A 239 14.13 38.04 -25.69
C ILE A 239 12.78 38.41 -26.33
N GLY A 240 11.72 38.31 -25.53
CA GLY A 240 10.39 38.85 -25.84
C GLY A 240 9.39 37.85 -26.43
N GLY A 241 8.30 37.63 -25.70
CA GLY A 241 6.99 37.19 -26.22
C GLY A 241 6.84 35.71 -26.54
N GLY A 242 6.84 34.86 -25.52
CA GLY A 242 6.38 33.47 -25.56
C GLY A 242 6.60 32.78 -24.21
N ASP A 243 6.36 31.47 -24.13
CA ASP A 243 6.40 30.71 -22.87
C ASP A 243 7.76 30.87 -22.17
N SER A 244 7.71 31.19 -20.88
CA SER A 244 8.88 31.22 -20.03
C SER A 244 9.34 29.79 -19.71
N PHE A 245 10.60 29.62 -19.32
CA PHE A 245 11.09 28.31 -18.84
C PHE A 245 10.21 27.79 -17.68
N ASP A 246 9.66 28.72 -16.90
CA ASP A 246 8.71 28.44 -15.83
C ASP A 246 7.42 27.78 -16.32
N ASP A 247 6.86 28.27 -17.43
CA ASP A 247 5.61 27.79 -18.00
C ASP A 247 5.77 26.36 -18.52
N VAL A 248 6.87 26.09 -19.22
CA VAL A 248 7.17 24.76 -19.77
C VAL A 248 7.42 23.73 -18.66
N CYS A 249 8.23 24.09 -17.65
CA CYS A 249 8.43 23.24 -16.47
C CYS A 249 7.12 22.98 -15.72
N SER A 250 6.27 24.00 -15.57
CA SER A 250 4.97 23.86 -14.90
C SER A 250 4.04 22.93 -15.67
N ALA A 251 3.99 23.05 -17.00
CA ALA A 251 3.17 22.18 -17.86
C ALA A 251 3.58 20.71 -17.74
N ALA A 252 4.89 20.42 -17.73
CA ALA A 252 5.40 19.07 -17.48
C ALA A 252 5.06 18.58 -16.05
N GLY A 253 5.22 19.45 -15.05
CA GLY A 253 4.88 19.16 -13.65
C GLY A 253 3.40 18.82 -13.44
N PHE A 254 2.48 19.56 -14.07
CA PHE A 254 1.05 19.28 -14.01
C PHE A 254 0.69 17.93 -14.63
N ALA A 255 1.22 17.64 -15.83
CA ALA A 255 0.99 16.35 -16.48
C ALA A 255 1.54 15.19 -15.63
N ALA A 256 2.73 15.37 -15.03
CA ALA A 256 3.31 14.40 -14.12
C ALA A 256 2.45 14.17 -12.86
N ALA A 257 1.90 15.24 -12.28
CA ALA A 257 1.04 15.16 -11.10
C ALA A 257 -0.27 14.41 -11.38
N GLU A 258 -0.88 14.62 -12.55
CA GLU A 258 -2.09 13.90 -12.95
C GLU A 258 -1.84 12.40 -13.08
N LEU A 259 -0.76 12.01 -13.75
CA LEU A 259 -0.40 10.59 -13.93
C LEU A 259 0.01 9.94 -12.60
N MET A 260 0.74 10.67 -11.75
CA MET A 260 1.17 10.17 -10.43
C MET A 260 -0.03 9.85 -9.54
N ARG A 261 -1.04 10.73 -9.50
CA ARG A 261 -2.26 10.54 -8.72
C ARG A 261 -3.04 9.29 -9.14
N GLU A 262 -2.98 8.94 -10.41
CA GLU A 262 -3.72 7.83 -10.99
C GLU A 262 -2.99 6.49 -10.83
N LEU A 263 -1.68 6.45 -11.09
CA LEU A 263 -0.92 5.20 -11.19
C LEU A 263 0.00 4.91 -10.00
N VAL A 264 0.48 5.95 -9.31
CA VAL A 264 1.49 5.82 -8.25
C VAL A 264 0.85 5.95 -6.86
N ASP A 265 0.03 6.97 -6.64
CA ASP A 265 -0.61 7.23 -5.33
C ASP A 265 -1.50 6.08 -4.81
N PRO A 266 -2.17 5.27 -5.65
CA PRO A 266 -2.91 4.10 -5.16
C PRO A 266 -2.04 2.95 -4.67
N VAL A 267 -0.74 2.94 -5.00
CA VAL A 267 0.18 1.87 -4.60
C VAL A 267 0.60 2.08 -3.15
N GLU A 268 0.26 1.11 -2.29
CA GLU A 268 0.66 1.16 -0.88
C GLU A 268 2.15 0.84 -0.70
N ILE A 269 2.87 1.76 -0.05
CA ILE A 269 4.26 1.55 0.33
C ILE A 269 4.28 0.75 1.63
N SER A 270 5.10 -0.30 1.69
CA SER A 270 5.23 -1.15 2.88
C SER A 270 5.64 -0.32 4.11
N GLN A 271 5.14 -0.69 5.30
CA GLN A 271 5.53 0.01 6.53
C GLN A 271 7.04 -0.07 6.81
N GLU A 272 7.70 -1.15 6.39
CA GLU A 272 9.15 -1.33 6.50
C GLU A 272 9.89 -0.29 5.65
N THR A 273 9.53 -0.16 4.36
CA THR A 273 10.12 0.85 3.46
C THR A 273 9.83 2.27 3.95
N GLN A 274 8.62 2.53 4.45
CA GLN A 274 8.30 3.83 5.04
C GLN A 274 9.19 4.13 6.26
N ARG A 275 9.40 3.14 7.14
CA ARG A 275 10.31 3.27 8.29
C ARG A 275 11.73 3.57 7.83
N GLU A 276 12.25 2.86 6.84
CA GLU A 276 13.60 3.10 6.29
C GLU A 276 13.75 4.53 5.75
N VAL A 277 12.73 5.04 5.04
CA VAL A 277 12.71 6.43 4.55
C VAL A 277 12.76 7.42 5.72
N LEU A 278 11.95 7.22 6.76
CA LEU A 278 11.93 8.11 7.93
C LEU A 278 13.27 8.08 8.70
N GLU A 279 13.87 6.90 8.86
CA GLU A 279 15.20 6.75 9.46
C GLU A 279 16.29 7.45 8.62
N ALA A 280 16.19 7.36 7.29
CA ALA A 280 17.06 8.06 6.37
C ALA A 280 16.92 9.58 6.48
N VAL A 281 15.69 10.12 6.50
CA VAL A 281 15.43 11.55 6.74
C VAL A 281 16.03 12.00 8.08
N ALA A 282 15.83 11.25 9.15
CA ALA A 282 16.40 11.57 10.47
C ALA A 282 17.94 11.57 10.47
N LYS A 283 18.57 10.66 9.71
CA LYS A 283 20.03 10.63 9.51
C LYS A 283 20.51 11.86 8.72
N LEU A 284 19.81 12.21 7.64
CA LEU A 284 20.11 13.38 6.81
C LEU A 284 19.96 14.70 7.61
N ALA A 285 18.92 14.82 8.44
CA ALA A 285 18.71 15.97 9.32
C ALA A 285 19.89 16.18 10.29
N ARG A 286 20.39 15.10 10.91
CA ARG A 286 21.58 15.15 11.76
C ARG A 286 22.85 15.54 10.99
N LYS A 287 23.01 15.02 9.77
CA LYS A 287 24.14 15.38 8.90
C LYS A 287 24.12 16.87 8.56
N LEU A 288 22.97 17.39 8.11
CA LEU A 288 22.78 18.81 7.80
C LEU A 288 23.09 19.69 9.01
N ALA A 289 22.58 19.32 10.19
CA ALA A 289 22.86 20.02 11.44
C ALA A 289 24.35 20.17 11.74
N GLN A 290 25.08 19.07 11.73
CA GLN A 290 26.52 19.09 12.00
C GLN A 290 27.31 19.84 10.92
N MET A 291 26.83 19.84 9.69
CA MET A 291 27.46 20.54 8.58
C MET A 291 27.29 22.06 8.71
N TRP A 292 26.05 22.53 8.87
CA TRP A 292 25.74 23.95 8.96
C TRP A 292 26.22 24.58 10.27
N GLU A 293 26.24 23.84 11.38
CA GLU A 293 26.88 24.31 12.63
C GLU A 293 28.39 24.54 12.45
N ARG A 294 29.07 23.70 11.65
CA ARG A 294 30.51 23.87 11.36
C ARG A 294 30.77 25.00 10.38
N ALA A 295 29.90 25.21 9.40
CA ALA A 295 30.00 26.30 8.44
C ALA A 295 29.75 27.67 9.11
N GLY A 296 28.81 27.76 10.04
CA GLY A 296 28.52 29.00 10.77
C GLY A 296 29.62 29.46 11.74
N LYS A 297 30.53 28.56 12.17
CA LYS A 297 31.65 28.93 13.06
C LYS A 297 32.72 29.78 12.36
N GLU A 298 32.98 29.51 11.09
CA GLU A 298 34.00 30.19 10.28
C GLU A 298 33.48 30.38 8.86
N ILE A 299 32.79 31.48 8.60
CA ILE A 299 32.08 31.69 7.32
C ILE A 299 33.02 31.94 6.12
N PHE A 300 34.28 32.34 6.36
CA PHE A 300 35.22 32.76 5.32
C PHE A 300 36.18 31.67 4.83
N ASP A 301 36.08 30.44 5.33
CA ASP A 301 37.05 29.37 5.01
C ASP A 301 36.61 28.44 3.87
N GLY A 302 35.53 28.82 3.15
CA GLY A 302 34.96 28.03 2.05
C GLY A 302 34.00 26.92 2.49
N ARG A 303 33.75 26.77 3.81
CA ARG A 303 32.80 25.75 4.31
C ARG A 303 31.35 26.04 3.94
N VAL A 304 30.96 27.31 3.78
CA VAL A 304 29.57 27.68 3.46
C VAL A 304 29.21 27.20 2.05
N GLU A 305 30.07 27.45 1.07
CA GLU A 305 29.89 27.02 -0.31
C GLU A 305 29.90 25.50 -0.43
N LYS A 306 30.81 24.84 0.29
CA LYS A 306 30.81 23.37 0.38
C LYS A 306 29.52 22.84 1.01
N ALA A 307 29.03 23.49 2.07
CA ALA A 307 27.78 23.12 2.72
C ALA A 307 26.58 23.33 1.78
N GLN A 308 26.54 24.40 0.98
CA GLN A 308 25.53 24.60 -0.07
C GLN A 308 25.55 23.42 -1.06
N GLN A 309 26.71 23.07 -1.62
CA GLN A 309 26.84 21.96 -2.58
C GLN A 309 26.38 20.62 -1.99
N GLU A 310 26.79 20.28 -0.77
CA GLU A 310 26.33 19.04 -0.12
C GLU A 310 24.84 19.07 0.26
N THR A 311 24.31 20.25 0.59
CA THR A 311 22.88 20.43 0.92
C THR A 311 22.00 20.14 -0.29
N TYR A 312 22.50 20.40 -1.50
CA TYR A 312 21.76 20.16 -2.74
C TYR A 312 21.19 18.75 -2.83
N GLY A 313 22.06 17.74 -2.80
CA GLY A 313 21.66 16.34 -2.93
C GLY A 313 20.77 15.86 -1.77
N ILE A 314 20.97 16.41 -0.57
CA ILE A 314 20.15 16.09 0.60
C ILE A 314 18.74 16.67 0.43
N GLY A 315 18.63 17.94 0.03
CA GLY A 315 17.37 18.62 -0.23
C GLY A 315 16.55 17.90 -1.31
N GLN A 316 17.21 17.44 -2.39
CA GLN A 316 16.56 16.66 -3.44
C GLN A 316 15.94 15.37 -2.90
N GLN A 317 16.70 14.60 -2.11
CA GLN A 317 16.23 13.32 -1.57
C GLN A 317 15.03 13.52 -0.63
N ILE A 318 15.12 14.48 0.30
CA ILE A 318 14.04 14.77 1.25
C ILE A 318 12.79 15.22 0.48
N ALA A 319 12.93 16.19 -0.43
CA ALA A 319 11.81 16.69 -1.23
C ALA A 319 11.17 15.56 -2.05
N LYS A 320 11.98 14.73 -2.73
CA LYS A 320 11.51 13.61 -3.54
C LYS A 320 10.63 12.65 -2.74
N TRP A 321 11.06 12.25 -1.54
CA TRP A 321 10.28 11.30 -0.74
C TRP A 321 8.91 11.84 -0.33
N THR A 322 8.76 13.16 -0.18
CA THR A 322 7.48 13.78 0.18
C THR A 322 6.43 13.73 -0.93
N TYR A 323 6.82 13.39 -2.16
CA TYR A 323 5.86 13.20 -3.26
C TYR A 323 5.15 11.85 -3.17
N PHE A 324 5.68 10.90 -2.40
CA PHE A 324 5.05 9.61 -2.16
C PHE A 324 4.15 9.64 -0.92
N ARG A 325 3.13 8.79 -0.90
CA ARG A 325 2.22 8.65 0.24
C ARG A 325 2.89 7.87 1.39
N LEU A 326 3.37 8.60 2.40
CA LEU A 326 3.94 8.03 3.62
C LEU A 326 2.89 8.06 4.74
N SER A 327 2.06 7.02 4.81
CA SER A 327 0.95 6.89 5.78
C SER A 327 1.37 6.92 7.26
N LEU A 328 2.64 6.71 7.56
CA LEU A 328 3.19 6.81 8.92
C LEU A 328 3.31 8.26 9.42
N LEU A 329 3.18 9.27 8.54
CA LEU A 329 3.22 10.68 8.91
C LEU A 329 1.89 11.39 8.65
N PRO A 330 1.53 12.39 9.47
CA PRO A 330 0.47 13.33 9.13
C PRO A 330 0.76 14.08 7.83
N GLU A 331 -0.30 14.45 7.10
CA GLU A 331 -0.17 15.23 5.86
C GLU A 331 0.50 16.60 6.09
N SER A 332 0.25 17.24 7.23
CA SER A 332 0.90 18.49 7.61
C SER A 332 2.42 18.34 7.70
N THR A 333 2.91 17.29 8.37
CA THR A 333 4.34 17.02 8.50
C THR A 333 4.97 16.71 7.14
N LEU A 334 4.26 16.04 6.23
CA LEU A 334 4.74 15.81 4.86
C LEU A 334 4.86 17.11 4.05
N LEU A 335 3.89 18.02 4.19
CA LEU A 335 3.95 19.34 3.55
C LEU A 335 5.12 20.17 4.09
N ASP A 336 5.36 20.11 5.41
CA ASP A 336 6.50 20.80 6.03
C ASP A 336 7.83 20.24 5.54
N LEU A 337 7.98 18.91 5.50
CA LEU A 337 9.17 18.27 4.94
C LEU A 337 9.39 18.63 3.47
N ARG A 338 8.31 18.76 2.68
CA ARG A 338 8.40 19.18 1.28
C ARG A 338 8.91 20.62 1.19
N ARG A 339 8.30 21.54 1.93
CA ARG A 339 8.72 22.95 2.00
C ARG A 339 10.19 23.06 2.40
N ILE A 340 10.60 22.34 3.44
CA ILE A 340 11.98 22.34 3.92
C ILE A 340 12.92 21.78 2.85
N GLY A 341 12.60 20.63 2.25
CA GLY A 341 13.39 20.01 1.19
C GLY A 341 13.59 20.96 0.00
N LEU A 342 12.53 21.65 -0.43
CA LEU A 342 12.59 22.65 -1.50
C LEU A 342 13.41 23.89 -1.08
N GLY A 343 13.25 24.37 0.15
CA GLY A 343 14.05 25.47 0.69
C GLY A 343 15.55 25.15 0.73
N LEU A 344 15.91 23.91 1.07
CA LEU A 344 17.31 23.46 1.03
C LEU A 344 17.90 23.49 -0.39
N LEU A 345 17.09 23.25 -1.42
CA LEU A 345 17.52 23.41 -2.82
C LEU A 345 17.76 24.89 -3.17
N GLN A 346 16.89 25.77 -2.68
CA GLN A 346 17.00 27.21 -2.91
C GLN A 346 18.28 27.80 -2.32
N LEU A 347 18.77 27.29 -1.18
CA LEU A 347 20.04 27.73 -0.59
C LEU A 347 21.20 27.67 -1.60
N VAL A 348 21.21 26.68 -2.50
CA VAL A 348 22.27 26.49 -3.51
C VAL A 348 22.21 27.58 -4.59
N SER A 349 21.05 28.20 -4.79
CA SER A 349 20.86 29.31 -5.73
C SER A 349 21.29 30.67 -5.17
N MET A 350 21.49 30.78 -3.85
CA MET A 350 21.88 32.03 -3.20
C MET A 350 23.32 32.38 -3.58
N ARG A 351 23.50 33.59 -4.10
CA ARG A 351 24.81 34.09 -4.56
C ARG A 351 25.60 34.68 -3.40
N VAL A 352 26.90 34.40 -3.39
CA VAL A 352 27.87 35.05 -2.51
C VAL A 352 28.43 36.28 -3.23
N TYR A 353 28.24 37.46 -2.65
CA TYR A 353 28.76 38.73 -3.18
C TYR A 353 30.02 39.17 -2.42
N MET A 354 30.79 40.10 -3.00
CA MET A 354 31.92 40.75 -2.31
C MET A 354 31.40 41.85 -1.36
N ASP A 355 30.65 41.45 -0.34
CA ASP A 355 29.95 42.35 0.60
C ASP A 355 30.48 42.29 2.03
N GLY A 356 31.69 41.73 2.23
CA GLY A 356 32.27 41.56 3.55
C GLY A 356 31.66 40.41 4.37
N GLY A 357 30.95 39.49 3.73
CA GLY A 357 30.43 38.27 4.34
C GLY A 357 28.97 38.35 4.76
N THR A 358 28.26 39.44 4.46
CA THR A 358 26.83 39.57 4.73
C THR A 358 26.03 38.51 3.98
N SER A 359 26.35 38.26 2.71
CA SER A 359 25.73 37.19 1.92
C SER A 359 25.94 35.81 2.54
N LEU A 360 27.17 35.54 2.99
CA LEU A 360 27.52 34.25 3.62
C LEU A 360 26.77 34.07 4.94
N GLN A 361 26.66 35.13 5.75
CA GLN A 361 25.92 35.09 7.00
C GLN A 361 24.43 34.84 6.75
N HIS A 362 23.82 35.53 5.78
CA HIS A 362 22.43 35.29 5.42
C HIS A 362 22.18 33.85 4.96
N ILE A 363 23.07 33.28 4.14
CA ILE A 363 22.97 31.87 3.71
C ILE A 363 23.03 30.93 4.93
N VAL A 364 23.93 31.18 5.87
CA VAL A 364 24.06 30.38 7.10
C VAL A 364 22.80 30.51 7.97
N ASP A 365 22.26 31.72 8.12
CA ASP A 365 21.08 31.98 8.92
C ASP A 365 19.84 31.25 8.35
N ASP A 366 19.60 31.39 7.05
CA ASP A 366 18.50 30.70 6.34
C ASP A 366 18.65 29.18 6.42
N ALA A 367 19.86 28.66 6.24
CA ALA A 367 20.13 27.25 6.38
C ALA A 367 19.88 26.75 7.81
N GLN A 368 20.27 27.53 8.82
CA GLN A 368 20.08 27.15 10.21
C GLN A 368 18.59 27.12 10.60
N VAL A 369 17.77 28.02 10.04
CA VAL A 369 16.31 27.98 10.16
C VAL A 369 15.76 26.68 9.59
N LEU A 370 16.03 26.38 8.32
CA LEU A 370 15.55 25.16 7.65
C LEU A 370 15.97 23.88 8.37
N VAL A 371 17.21 23.83 8.84
CA VAL A 371 17.75 22.68 9.58
C VAL A 371 17.09 22.51 10.95
N ASN A 372 16.76 23.60 11.64
CA ASN A 372 16.08 23.53 12.92
C ASN A 372 14.61 23.10 12.75
N GLU A 373 13.93 23.61 11.72
CA GLU A 373 12.58 23.15 11.35
C GLU A 373 12.57 21.67 10.96
N LEU A 374 13.60 21.20 10.23
CA LEU A 374 13.74 19.78 9.89
C LEU A 374 13.91 18.91 11.14
N LYS A 375 14.74 19.35 12.10
CA LYS A 375 14.90 18.63 13.38
C LYS A 375 13.58 18.53 14.13
N ALA A 376 12.83 19.63 14.23
CA ALA A 376 11.52 19.65 14.89
C ALA A 376 10.55 18.67 14.21
N SER A 377 10.51 18.67 12.87
CA SER A 377 9.68 17.74 12.10
C SER A 377 10.06 16.26 12.36
N VAL A 378 11.36 15.97 12.49
CA VAL A 378 11.87 14.62 12.80
C VAL A 378 11.51 14.17 14.22
N GLU A 379 11.34 15.09 15.17
CA GLU A 379 10.91 14.76 16.54
C GLU A 379 9.46 14.26 16.61
N GLU A 380 8.63 14.64 15.65
CA GLU A 380 7.25 14.17 15.49
C GLU A 380 7.15 12.76 14.90
N PHE A 381 8.25 12.20 14.40
CA PHE A 381 8.23 10.89 13.77
C PHE A 381 7.86 9.79 14.77
N PRO A 382 7.10 8.77 14.35
CA PRO A 382 6.79 7.64 15.22
C PRO A 382 8.09 6.98 15.71
N ARG A 383 8.16 6.72 17.02
CA ARG A 383 9.27 5.97 17.61
C ARG A 383 9.09 4.51 17.27
N PHE A 384 9.94 3.99 16.40
CA PHE A 384 9.99 2.57 16.12
C PHE A 384 10.83 1.89 17.19
N ASP A 385 10.26 0.90 17.87
CA ASP A 385 11.02 0.05 18.77
C ASP A 385 12.17 -0.63 17.98
N ARG A 386 13.34 -0.66 18.60
CA ARG A 386 14.58 -1.18 18.01
C ARG A 386 14.61 -2.70 18.01
#